data_AF-A0A444YXU8-F1
#
_entry.id   AF-A0A444YXU8-F1
#
_cell.length_a   1.000
_cell.length_b   1.000
_cell.length_c   1.000
_cell.angle_alpha   90.00
_cell.angle_beta   90.00
_cell.angle_gamma   90.00
#
_symmetry.space_group_name_H-M   'P 1'
#
loop_
_entity.id
_entity.type
_entity.pdbx_description
1 polymer ?
#
loop_
_entity_poly.entity_id
_entity_poly.type
_entity_poly.pdbx_seq_one_letter_code
_entity_poly.pdbx_strand_id
1 'polypeptide(L)'
;MKKTVHESKKEGRIINVSSTGHQYFRYSEGIRFDKINDQSSYKSWIAYGQSKLANILHANELARRLKEDGVNITANSVHPGIVVTNIFRHNNIVNGVMNMLARCGLKNVKQGAATICYLALHPQVSGISGEFFMDGYVAKASSQGRDIDLAKKLWDYSMNLTEQNT
;
A
#
# COMPACT_ATOMS: atom_id res chain seq x y z
N MET A 1 8.39 8.51 15.99
CA MET A 1 7.04 9.07 15.70
C MET A 1 6.17 9.18 16.96
N LYS A 2 5.96 8.10 17.74
CA LYS A 2 5.15 8.14 18.98
C LYS A 2 5.54 9.28 19.95
N LYS A 3 6.84 9.40 20.27
CA LYS A 3 7.39 10.48 21.10
C LYS A 3 7.02 11.87 20.56
N THR A 4 7.27 12.11 19.27
CA THR A 4 6.98 13.39 18.60
C THR A 4 5.50 13.76 18.66
N VAL A 5 4.60 12.79 18.45
CA VAL A 5 3.14 13.03 18.55
C VAL A 5 2.74 13.39 19.96
N HIS A 6 3.30 12.72 20.97
CA HIS A 6 3.05 13.01 22.37
C HIS A 6 3.51 14.43 22.75
N GLU A 7 4.73 14.81 22.37
CA GLU A 7 5.30 16.12 22.67
C GLU A 7 4.59 17.27 21.93
N SER A 8 4.31 17.09 20.64
CA SER A 8 3.71 18.13 19.81
C SER A 8 2.19 18.23 19.94
N LYS A 9 1.53 17.19 20.47
CA LYS A 9 0.06 17.03 20.50
C LYS A 9 -0.59 17.13 19.10
N LYS A 10 0.17 16.85 18.05
CA LYS A 10 -0.31 16.82 16.66
C LYS A 10 -0.42 15.38 16.18
N GLU A 11 -1.49 15.09 15.44
CA GLU A 11 -1.69 13.78 14.82
C GLU A 11 -0.55 13.46 13.85
N GLY A 12 0.03 12.27 13.98
CA GLY A 12 0.98 11.73 13.00
C GLY A 12 0.25 10.99 11.88
N ARG A 13 0.74 11.04 10.65
CA ARG A 13 0.14 10.33 9.51
C ARG A 13 1.16 9.50 8.75
N ILE A 14 0.87 8.22 8.58
CA ILE A 14 1.68 7.26 7.81
C ILE A 14 0.87 6.87 6.57
N ILE A 15 1.46 7.02 5.39
CA ILE A 15 0.78 6.79 4.11
C ILE A 15 1.61 5.83 3.25
N ASN A 16 1.08 4.63 3.04
CA ASN A 16 1.71 3.61 2.21
C ASN A 16 1.20 3.69 0.76
N VAL A 17 2.10 3.90 -0.19
CA VAL A 17 1.74 3.95 -1.62
C VAL A 17 1.54 2.54 -2.18
N SER A 18 0.28 2.20 -2.48
CA SER A 18 -0.15 0.97 -3.13
C SER A 18 -0.56 1.22 -4.61
N SER A 19 -1.27 0.27 -5.22
CA SER A 19 -1.71 0.28 -6.61
C SER A 19 -2.91 -0.62 -6.80
N THR A 20 -3.79 -0.32 -7.75
CA THR A 20 -4.84 -1.25 -8.21
C THR A 20 -4.30 -2.59 -8.74
N GLY A 21 -2.99 -2.68 -9.01
CA GLY A 21 -2.32 -3.96 -9.29
C GLY A 21 -2.55 -5.03 -8.21
N HIS A 22 -2.81 -4.65 -6.95
CA HIS A 22 -3.18 -5.60 -5.89
C HIS A 22 -4.51 -6.35 -6.13
N GLN A 23 -5.36 -5.83 -7.03
CA GLN A 23 -6.63 -6.45 -7.41
C GLN A 23 -6.47 -7.35 -8.64
N TYR A 24 -5.67 -6.91 -9.61
CA TYR A 24 -5.57 -7.53 -10.93
C TYR A 24 -4.42 -8.52 -11.08
N PHE A 25 -3.33 -8.35 -10.33
CA PHE A 25 -2.11 -9.14 -10.49
C PHE A 25 -1.67 -9.74 -9.15
N ARG A 26 -2.44 -10.69 -8.66
CA ARG A 26 -2.17 -11.37 -7.39
C ARG A 26 -2.14 -12.88 -7.56
N TYR A 27 -1.36 -13.53 -6.71
CA TYR A 27 -1.50 -14.97 -6.51
C TYR A 27 -2.86 -15.27 -5.88
N SER A 28 -3.40 -16.47 -6.13
CA SER A 28 -4.64 -16.92 -5.49
C SER A 28 -4.54 -16.87 -3.96
N GLU A 29 -3.36 -17.13 -3.42
CA GLU A 29 -2.99 -17.12 -2.01
C GLU A 29 -2.77 -15.69 -1.48
N GLY A 30 -2.68 -14.68 -2.36
CA GLY A 30 -2.42 -13.29 -2.01
C GLY A 30 -0.94 -13.04 -1.76
N ILE A 31 -0.44 -13.53 -0.63
CA ILE A 31 0.98 -13.49 -0.25
C ILE A 31 1.54 -14.92 -0.22
N ARG A 32 2.57 -15.18 -1.02
CA ARG A 32 3.27 -16.49 -1.04
C ARG A 32 4.40 -16.51 -0.01
N PHE A 33 4.06 -16.67 1.26
CA PHE A 33 5.03 -16.67 2.38
C PHE A 33 6.20 -17.64 2.20
N ASP A 34 5.93 -18.88 1.79
CA ASP A 34 6.97 -19.91 1.65
C ASP A 34 7.86 -19.70 0.41
N LYS A 35 7.46 -18.79 -0.48
CA LYS A 35 8.09 -18.54 -1.78
C LYS A 35 8.24 -17.04 -2.06
N ILE A 36 8.38 -16.23 -1.00
CA ILE A 36 8.27 -14.77 -1.09
C ILE A 36 9.31 -14.16 -2.05
N ASN A 37 10.50 -14.79 -2.12
CA ASN A 37 11.65 -14.39 -2.94
C ASN A 37 12.10 -15.49 -3.92
N ASP A 38 11.21 -16.43 -4.26
CA ASP A 38 11.53 -17.52 -5.18
C ASP A 38 11.72 -16.99 -6.62
N GLN A 39 12.97 -16.97 -7.09
CA GLN A 39 13.33 -16.49 -8.43
C GLN A 39 12.75 -17.37 -9.54
N SER A 40 12.57 -18.68 -9.30
CA SER A 40 12.10 -19.62 -10.32
C SER A 40 10.63 -19.42 -10.69
N SER A 41 9.83 -18.86 -9.79
CA SER A 41 8.41 -18.57 -10.01
C SER A 41 8.10 -17.07 -10.16
N TYR A 42 9.13 -16.24 -10.34
CA TYR A 42 8.99 -14.79 -10.46
C TYR A 42 8.24 -14.39 -11.75
N LYS A 43 7.11 -13.70 -11.57
CA LYS A 43 6.35 -13.05 -12.64
C LYS A 43 6.18 -11.58 -12.29
N SER A 44 6.87 -10.69 -13.02
CA SER A 44 7.00 -9.26 -12.68
C SER A 44 5.68 -8.59 -12.25
N TRP A 45 4.60 -8.77 -13.02
CA TRP A 45 3.29 -8.19 -12.68
C TRP A 45 2.65 -8.75 -11.43
N ILE A 46 2.74 -10.06 -11.23
CA ILE A 46 2.12 -10.74 -10.08
C ILE A 46 2.93 -10.45 -8.81
N ALA A 47 4.26 -10.45 -8.91
CA ALA A 47 5.14 -10.03 -7.82
C ALA A 47 4.92 -8.57 -7.44
N TYR A 48 4.74 -7.69 -8.44
CA TYR A 48 4.38 -6.29 -8.21
C TYR A 48 3.03 -6.17 -7.48
N GLY A 49 1.97 -6.82 -7.96
CA GLY A 49 0.67 -6.77 -7.28
C GLY A 49 0.71 -7.39 -5.87
N GLN A 50 1.50 -8.45 -5.64
CA GLN A 50 1.78 -8.98 -4.30
C GLN A 50 2.42 -7.91 -3.39
N SER A 51 3.44 -7.18 -3.86
CA SER A 51 4.06 -6.10 -3.07
C SER A 51 3.07 -4.97 -2.75
N LYS A 52 2.15 -4.67 -3.67
CA LYS A 52 1.15 -3.61 -3.49
C LYS A 52 0.03 -4.06 -2.56
N LEU A 53 -0.31 -5.35 -2.58
CA LEU A 53 -1.16 -5.98 -1.56
C LEU A 53 -0.50 -5.90 -0.18
N ALA A 54 0.79 -6.23 -0.07
CA ALA A 54 1.54 -6.15 1.18
C ALA A 54 1.53 -4.73 1.79
N ASN A 55 1.64 -3.68 0.97
CA ASN A 55 1.55 -2.30 1.44
C ASN A 55 0.19 -1.96 2.09
N ILE A 56 -0.92 -2.52 1.58
CA ILE A 56 -2.26 -2.34 2.14
C ILE A 56 -2.37 -3.08 3.48
N LEU A 57 -2.02 -4.37 3.46
CA LEU A 57 -2.02 -5.23 4.64
C LEU A 57 -1.18 -4.63 5.78
N HIS A 58 0.03 -4.14 5.46
CA HIS A 58 0.90 -3.48 6.42
C HIS A 58 0.27 -2.20 6.99
N ALA A 59 -0.35 -1.35 6.17
CA ALA A 59 -1.00 -0.14 6.67
C ALA A 59 -2.16 -0.48 7.63
N ASN A 60 -2.95 -1.51 7.30
CA ASN A 60 -4.07 -1.94 8.12
C ASN A 60 -3.62 -2.51 9.47
N GLU A 61 -2.60 -3.38 9.47
CA GLU A 61 -2.06 -3.95 10.71
C GLU A 61 -1.33 -2.90 11.56
N LEU A 62 -0.61 -1.97 10.92
CA LEU A 62 -0.01 -0.83 11.60
C LEU A 62 -1.08 0.05 12.27
N ALA A 63 -2.18 0.34 11.56
CA ALA A 63 -3.30 1.10 12.11
C ALA A 63 -3.91 0.41 13.34
N ARG A 64 -4.10 -0.91 13.30
CA ARG A 64 -4.61 -1.69 14.42
C ARG A 64 -3.70 -1.58 15.64
N ARG A 65 -2.38 -1.78 15.44
CA ARG A 65 -1.38 -1.71 16.52
C ARG A 65 -1.27 -0.32 17.12
N LEU A 66 -1.25 0.73 16.30
CA LEU A 66 -1.21 2.12 16.79
C LEU A 66 -2.46 2.50 17.59
N LYS A 67 -3.63 1.98 17.21
CA LYS A 67 -4.86 2.14 17.97
C LYS A 67 -4.77 1.44 19.33
N GLU A 68 -4.24 0.23 19.38
CA GLU A 68 -4.01 -0.53 20.62
C GLU A 68 -3.02 0.16 21.56
N ASP A 69 -2.00 0.79 20.99
CA ASP A 69 -1.02 1.59 21.72
C ASP A 69 -1.58 2.94 22.24
N GLY A 70 -2.81 3.31 21.85
CA GLY A 70 -3.45 4.57 22.24
C GLY A 70 -2.73 5.82 21.73
N VAL A 71 -1.94 5.71 20.65
CA VAL A 71 -1.19 6.84 20.09
C VAL A 71 -1.97 7.53 18.98
N ASN A 72 -1.89 8.87 18.93
CA ASN A 72 -2.55 9.67 17.90
C ASN A 72 -1.78 9.65 16.57
N ILE A 73 -1.66 8.46 15.97
CA ILE A 73 -1.04 8.24 14.66
C ILE A 73 -2.01 7.43 13.81
N THR A 74 -2.28 7.90 12.60
CA THR A 74 -3.05 7.15 11.60
C THR A 74 -2.13 6.50 10.59
N ALA A 75 -2.54 5.34 10.07
CA ALA A 75 -1.87 4.65 8.99
C ALA A 75 -2.87 4.26 7.91
N ASN A 76 -2.65 4.71 6.67
CA ASN A 76 -3.52 4.42 5.53
C ASN A 76 -2.71 3.99 4.32
N SER A 77 -3.37 3.38 3.36
CA SER A 77 -2.79 3.05 2.07
C SER A 77 -3.47 3.81 0.93
N VAL A 78 -2.76 4.07 -0.17
CA VAL A 78 -3.29 4.89 -1.27
C VAL A 78 -2.83 4.41 -2.63
N HIS A 79 -3.74 4.37 -3.59
CA HIS A 79 -3.38 4.35 -5.00
C HIS A 79 -3.36 5.79 -5.56
N PRO A 80 -2.22 6.27 -6.07
CA PRO A 80 -2.12 7.63 -6.64
C PRO A 80 -2.80 7.77 -8.01
N GLY A 81 -3.52 6.75 -8.49
CA GLY A 81 -3.91 6.67 -9.90
C GLY A 81 -2.73 6.26 -10.78
N ILE A 82 -2.98 6.21 -12.08
CA ILE A 82 -1.97 5.82 -13.06
C ILE A 82 -1.19 7.05 -13.51
N VAL A 83 -0.04 7.25 -12.88
CA VAL A 83 0.89 8.32 -13.26
C VAL A 83 1.89 7.77 -14.27
N VAL A 84 2.05 8.48 -15.40
CA VAL A 84 3.14 8.22 -16.35
C VAL A 84 4.47 8.42 -15.62
N THR A 85 5.05 7.32 -15.13
CA THR A 85 6.30 7.29 -14.38
C THR A 85 7.22 6.26 -15.02
N ASN A 86 8.53 6.43 -14.84
CA ASN A 86 9.55 5.57 -15.43
C ASN A 86 9.64 4.17 -14.79
N ILE A 87 8.58 3.72 -14.09
CA ILE A 87 8.49 2.42 -13.39
C ILE A 87 8.69 1.25 -14.37
N PHE A 88 8.48 1.47 -15.66
CA PHE A 88 8.51 0.45 -16.71
C PHE A 88 9.74 0.49 -17.61
N ARG A 89 10.76 1.30 -17.30
CA ARG A 89 11.93 1.51 -18.16
C ARG A 89 12.74 0.25 -18.52
N HIS A 90 12.54 -0.85 -17.79
CA HIS A 90 13.27 -2.12 -17.97
C HIS A 90 12.38 -3.30 -18.41
N ASN A 91 11.11 -3.07 -18.72
CA ASN A 91 10.20 -4.14 -19.15
C ASN A 91 9.90 -4.03 -20.65
N ASN A 92 10.32 -5.03 -21.43
CA ASN A 92 10.02 -5.16 -22.87
C ASN A 92 8.51 -5.35 -23.17
N ILE A 93 7.66 -5.42 -22.14
CA ILE A 93 6.21 -5.57 -22.23
C ILE A 93 5.56 -4.17 -22.23
N VAL A 94 5.97 -3.30 -23.15
CA VAL A 94 5.46 -1.92 -23.21
C VAL A 94 3.99 -1.89 -23.67
N ASN A 95 3.59 -2.83 -24.54
CA ASN A 95 2.25 -2.81 -25.16
C ASN A 95 1.10 -3.20 -24.21
N GLY A 96 1.27 -4.24 -23.38
CA GLY A 96 0.23 -4.67 -22.43
C GLY A 96 -0.01 -3.66 -21.30
N VAL A 97 1.07 -2.97 -20.91
CA VAL A 97 1.05 -1.91 -19.90
C VAL A 97 0.35 -0.70 -20.45
N MET A 98 0.76 -0.19 -21.61
CA MET A 98 0.14 0.97 -22.24
C MET A 98 -1.38 0.80 -22.37
N ASN A 99 -1.86 -0.40 -22.73
CA ASN A 99 -3.28 -0.69 -22.88
C ASN A 99 -4.04 -0.73 -21.53
N MET A 100 -3.41 -1.22 -20.46
CA MET A 100 -3.94 -1.15 -19.09
C MET A 100 -3.95 0.30 -18.57
N LEU A 101 -2.86 1.04 -18.77
CA LEU A 101 -2.73 2.44 -18.37
C LEU A 101 -3.78 3.30 -19.11
N ALA A 102 -4.01 3.03 -20.40
CA ALA A 102 -5.03 3.69 -21.22
C ALA A 102 -6.45 3.43 -20.70
N ARG A 103 -6.77 2.20 -20.28
CA ARG A 103 -8.09 1.84 -19.73
C ARG A 103 -8.42 2.48 -18.37
N CYS A 104 -7.41 2.95 -17.64
CA CYS A 104 -7.56 3.45 -16.28
C CYS A 104 -7.37 4.97 -16.15
N GLY A 105 -7.20 5.69 -17.26
CA GLY A 105 -7.06 7.15 -17.28
C GLY A 105 -5.67 7.61 -16.82
N LEU A 106 -4.87 8.11 -17.77
CA LEU A 106 -3.53 8.63 -17.49
C LEU A 106 -3.62 9.94 -16.71
N LYS A 107 -2.99 9.97 -15.53
CA LYS A 107 -2.83 11.17 -14.70
C LYS A 107 -1.44 11.75 -14.86
N ASN A 108 -1.34 13.08 -14.77
CA ASN A 108 -0.06 13.75 -14.63
C ASN A 108 0.48 13.61 -13.19
N VAL A 109 1.75 13.96 -12.98
CA VAL A 109 2.41 13.84 -11.67
C VAL A 109 1.69 14.61 -10.57
N LYS A 110 1.17 15.81 -10.87
CA LYS A 110 0.46 16.64 -9.89
C LYS A 110 -0.85 15.98 -9.45
N GLN A 111 -1.62 15.43 -10.39
CA GLN A 111 -2.84 14.69 -10.12
C GLN A 111 -2.55 13.41 -9.32
N GLY A 112 -1.42 12.74 -9.58
CA GLY A 112 -1.02 11.56 -8.81
C GLY A 112 -0.61 11.86 -7.38
N ALA A 113 0.11 12.97 -7.19
CA ALA A 113 0.51 13.43 -5.86
C ALA A 113 -0.67 13.98 -5.04
N ALA A 114 -1.72 14.48 -5.70
CA ALA A 114 -2.85 15.15 -5.05
C ALA A 114 -3.48 14.31 -3.93
N THR A 115 -3.75 13.02 -4.17
CA THR A 115 -4.36 12.15 -3.15
C THR A 115 -3.43 11.91 -1.96
N ILE A 116 -2.12 11.80 -2.20
CA ILE A 116 -1.12 11.65 -1.13
C ILE A 116 -1.06 12.93 -0.29
N CYS A 117 -1.00 14.10 -0.93
CA CYS A 117 -1.01 15.38 -0.24
C CYS A 117 -2.30 15.61 0.54
N TYR A 118 -3.45 15.22 -0.02
CA TYR A 118 -4.74 15.26 0.66
C TYR A 118 -4.71 14.43 1.94
N LEU A 119 -4.23 13.18 1.87
CA LEU A 119 -4.08 12.33 3.05
C LEU A 119 -3.11 12.91 4.08
N ALA A 120 -2.00 13.47 3.61
CA ALA A 120 -0.96 14.00 4.49
C ALA A 120 -1.39 15.27 5.24
N LEU A 121 -2.23 16.11 4.64
CA LEU A 121 -2.41 17.49 5.09
C LEU A 121 -3.86 17.90 5.38
N HIS A 122 -4.86 17.25 4.77
CA HIS A 122 -6.22 17.75 4.84
C HIS A 122 -6.90 17.40 6.17
N PRO A 123 -7.63 18.33 6.82
CA PRO A 123 -8.27 18.06 8.11
C PRO A 123 -9.41 17.05 8.03
N GLN A 124 -10.10 16.93 6.88
CA GLN A 124 -11.22 15.98 6.71
C GLN A 124 -10.84 14.50 6.87
N VAL A 125 -9.55 14.17 6.74
CA VAL A 125 -9.07 12.79 6.90
C VAL A 125 -8.44 12.55 8.28
N SER A 126 -8.52 13.52 9.19
CA SER A 126 -8.05 13.34 10.56
C SER A 126 -8.84 12.22 11.24
N GLY A 127 -8.14 11.39 12.01
CA GLY A 127 -8.68 10.21 12.68
C GLY A 127 -9.00 9.02 11.77
N ILE A 128 -9.01 9.19 10.44
CA ILE A 128 -9.22 8.07 9.52
C ILE A 128 -7.95 7.22 9.49
N SER A 129 -8.07 5.93 9.79
CA SER A 129 -6.94 5.01 9.87
C SER A 129 -7.36 3.60 9.47
N GLY A 130 -6.45 2.84 8.85
CA GLY A 130 -6.70 1.48 8.38
C GLY A 130 -7.46 1.40 7.06
N GLU A 131 -7.50 2.51 6.30
CA GLU A 131 -8.27 2.60 5.07
C GLU A 131 -7.37 2.60 3.82
N PHE A 132 -7.97 2.18 2.70
CA PHE A 132 -7.38 2.29 1.37
C PHE A 132 -8.04 3.43 0.60
N PHE A 133 -7.23 4.32 0.03
CA PHE A 133 -7.72 5.49 -0.69
C PHE A 133 -7.41 5.41 -2.18
N MET A 134 -8.33 5.97 -2.97
CA MET A 134 -8.16 6.21 -4.38
C MET A 134 -8.90 7.50 -4.74
N ASP A 135 -8.23 8.38 -5.48
CA ASP A 135 -8.84 9.60 -6.04
C ASP A 135 -9.47 10.54 -5.00
N GLY A 136 -8.89 10.58 -3.79
CA GLY A 136 -9.35 11.40 -2.67
C GLY A 136 -10.43 10.76 -1.80
N TYR A 137 -10.90 9.55 -2.15
CA TYR A 137 -11.97 8.86 -1.43
C TYR A 137 -11.50 7.54 -0.84
N VAL A 138 -12.15 7.12 0.25
CA VAL A 138 -12.03 5.75 0.76
C VAL A 138 -12.57 4.80 -0.30
N ALA A 139 -11.74 3.84 -0.69
CA ALA A 139 -12.01 2.87 -1.73
C ALA A 139 -11.90 1.45 -1.18
N LYS A 140 -12.62 0.52 -1.83
CA LYS A 140 -12.60 -0.88 -1.41
C LYS A 140 -11.35 -1.59 -1.96
N ALA A 141 -10.43 -1.96 -1.08
CA ALA A 141 -9.34 -2.87 -1.42
C ALA A 141 -9.86 -4.28 -1.76
N SER A 142 -9.01 -5.12 -2.37
CA SER A 142 -9.33 -6.52 -2.66
C SER A 142 -9.79 -7.27 -1.40
N SER A 143 -10.45 -8.43 -1.55
CA SER A 143 -10.86 -9.25 -0.39
C SER A 143 -9.68 -9.58 0.51
N GLN A 144 -8.55 -9.96 -0.08
CA GLN A 144 -7.30 -10.20 0.64
C GLN A 144 -6.73 -8.92 1.26
N GLY A 145 -6.81 -7.76 0.60
CA GLY A 145 -6.34 -6.50 1.18
C GLY A 145 -7.10 -6.07 2.43
N ARG A 146 -8.28 -6.65 2.67
CA ARG A 146 -9.13 -6.40 3.85
C ARG A 146 -9.14 -7.58 4.83
N ASP A 147 -8.29 -8.59 4.59
CA ASP A 147 -8.18 -9.77 5.43
C ASP A 147 -7.27 -9.48 6.62
N ILE A 148 -7.86 -9.51 7.82
CA ILE A 148 -7.19 -9.16 9.08
C ILE A 148 -6.16 -10.23 9.45
N ASP A 149 -6.48 -11.51 9.25
CA ASP A 149 -5.59 -12.61 9.59
C ASP A 149 -4.38 -12.64 8.65
N LEU A 150 -4.61 -12.35 7.37
CA LEU A 150 -3.53 -12.19 6.40
C LEU A 150 -2.63 -10.99 6.73
N ALA A 151 -3.20 -9.88 7.19
CA ALA A 151 -2.44 -8.69 7.58
C ALA A 151 -1.54 -8.96 8.80
N LYS A 152 -2.08 -9.64 9.81
CA LYS A 152 -1.32 -10.09 10.98
C LYS A 152 -0.21 -11.07 10.59
N LYS A 153 -0.53 -12.08 9.78
CA LYS A 153 0.46 -13.05 9.29
C LYS A 153 1.58 -12.37 8.51
N LEU A 154 1.24 -11.39 7.66
CA LEU A 154 2.22 -10.59 6.94
C LEU A 154 3.15 -9.86 7.89
N TRP A 155 2.59 -9.17 8.89
CA TRP A 155 3.36 -8.44 9.87
C TRP A 155 4.35 -9.33 10.62
N ASP A 156 3.86 -10.43 11.20
CA ASP A 156 4.69 -11.34 11.99
C ASP A 156 5.81 -11.95 11.12
N TYR A 157 5.49 -12.33 9.88
CA TYR A 157 6.48 -12.80 8.92
C TYR A 157 7.53 -11.74 8.58
N SER A 158 7.10 -10.49 8.30
CA SER A 158 8.00 -9.39 7.99
C SER A 158 8.92 -9.01 9.16
N MET A 159 8.40 -8.99 10.39
CA MET A 159 9.20 -8.72 11.59
C MET A 159 10.30 -9.77 11.74
N ASN A 160 9.96 -11.06 11.64
CA ASN A 160 10.94 -12.14 11.70
C ASN A 160 12.02 -11.99 10.62
N LEU A 161 11.64 -11.63 9.39
CA LEU A 161 12.61 -11.41 8.30
C LEU A 161 13.53 -10.23 8.57
N THR A 162 13.02 -9.13 9.13
CA THR A 162 13.85 -7.94 9.37
C THR A 162 14.73 -8.07 10.60
N GLU A 163 14.29 -8.81 11.62
CA GLU A 163 15.06 -9.03 12.85
C GLU A 163 16.23 -10.00 12.62
N GLN A 164 16.06 -11.00 11.75
CA GLN A 164 17.14 -11.95 11.39
C GLN A 164 18.30 -11.33 10.60
N ASN A 165 18.16 -10.08 10.13
CA ASN A 165 19.19 -9.37 9.37
C ASN A 165 19.90 -8.26 10.19
N THR A 166 19.76 -8.30 11.51
CA THR A 166 20.44 -7.42 12.49
C THR A 166 21.25 -8.24 13.46
#